data_AF-A0A3C0YXB8-F1
#
_entry.id   AF-A0A3C0YXB8-F1
#
_cell.length_a   1.000
_cell.length_b   1.000
_cell.length_c   1.000
_cell.angle_alpha   90.00
_cell.angle_beta   90.00
_cell.angle_gamma   90.00
#
_symmetry.space_group_name_H-M   'P 1'
#
loop_
_entity.id
_entity.type
_entity.pdbx_description
1 polymer ?
#
loop_
_entity_poly.entity_id
_entity_poly.type
_entity_poly.pdbx_seq_one_letter_code
_entity_poly.pdbx_strand_id
1 'polypeptide(L)'
;MDLTFERGSMDAPKGHALVYFRSSQDFDDCWATYIIVLPILVDVAKYVPPFLMNQMGEIGPKDLSSFAFPPAPEPVDGYSYVEELASAREDDIVFGGTVNPDDVSSTMMRVNEAIGWYAQAYSDSRQIPGEPEAAETSEALPGYGVSEVLYDLMSDGDKLGELTKLVGRLRDAVESGDDGLTAETQSEIDVLGRRLPDNHQIDHLVQAAKVAGETGAKLANLYLQRCFHLLGEEYVKLGQVEEDIQALEAGGTS
;
A
#
# COMPACT_ATOMS: atom_id res chain seq x y z
N MET A 1 -14.92 1.96 16.22
CA MET A 1 -14.69 1.38 17.55
C MET A 1 -13.57 2.21 18.13
N ASP A 2 -13.70 2.71 19.36
CA ASP A 2 -12.90 3.85 19.81
C ASP A 2 -11.73 3.37 20.68
N LEU A 3 -10.57 3.23 20.05
CA LEU A 3 -9.29 3.20 20.76
C LEU A 3 -9.23 4.41 21.68
N THR A 4 -8.89 4.17 22.95
CA THR A 4 -8.99 5.22 23.98
C THR A 4 -7.65 5.40 24.66
N PHE A 5 -7.15 6.64 24.71
CA PHE A 5 -6.01 6.98 25.56
C PHE A 5 -6.42 6.93 27.03
N GLU A 6 -5.73 6.13 27.82
CA GLU A 6 -5.85 6.12 29.28
C GLU A 6 -4.69 6.84 29.96
N ARG A 7 -3.52 6.85 29.31
CA ARG A 7 -2.37 7.67 29.68
C ARG A 7 -1.76 8.28 28.43
N GLY A 8 -1.41 9.56 28.50
CA GLY A 8 -1.00 10.34 27.33
C GLY A 8 -2.16 11.17 26.79
N SER A 9 -2.01 11.68 25.57
CA SER A 9 -3.05 12.43 24.88
C SER A 9 -2.96 12.21 23.37
N MET A 10 -4.10 12.23 22.70
CA MET A 10 -4.18 12.22 21.24
C MET A 10 -3.58 13.48 20.61
N ASP A 11 -3.56 14.61 21.33
CA ASP A 11 -2.99 15.88 20.83
C ASP A 11 -1.45 15.93 20.93
N ALA A 12 -0.86 15.10 21.80
CA ALA A 12 0.58 15.07 22.05
C ALA A 12 1.06 13.64 22.37
N PRO A 13 0.81 12.65 21.50
CA PRO A 13 1.30 11.30 21.66
C PRO A 13 2.83 11.28 21.58
N LYS A 14 3.44 10.36 22.33
CA LYS A 14 4.89 10.34 22.53
C LYS A 14 5.65 9.64 21.41
N GLY A 15 4.96 8.86 20.59
CA GLY A 15 5.54 8.02 19.53
C GLY A 15 5.80 6.60 19.99
N HIS A 16 5.38 6.24 21.20
CA HIS A 16 5.47 4.90 21.73
C HIS A 16 4.37 4.67 22.78
N ALA A 17 3.69 3.53 22.68
CA ALA A 17 2.53 3.23 23.50
C ALA A 17 2.43 1.76 23.85
N LEU A 18 1.98 1.47 25.07
CA LEU A 18 1.46 0.17 25.44
C LEU A 18 -0.02 0.11 25.05
N VAL A 19 -0.37 -0.84 24.19
CA VAL A 19 -1.76 -1.13 23.86
C VAL A 19 -2.17 -2.39 24.58
N TYR A 20 -3.19 -2.29 25.42
CA TYR A 20 -3.70 -3.42 26.17
C TYR A 20 -5.14 -3.75 25.79
N PHE A 21 -5.48 -5.02 25.93
CA PHE A 21 -6.76 -5.62 25.61
C PHE A 21 -7.24 -6.46 26.78
N ARG A 22 -8.55 -6.68 26.86
CA ARG A 22 -9.15 -7.67 27.77
C ARG A 22 -9.61 -8.90 27.00
N SER A 23 -9.54 -10.08 27.60
CA SER A 23 -10.12 -11.27 26.99
C SER A 23 -11.65 -11.19 27.00
N SER A 24 -12.28 -11.63 25.92
CA SER A 24 -13.73 -11.81 25.85
C SER A 24 -14.22 -12.98 26.68
N GLN A 25 -13.32 -13.88 27.08
CA GLN A 25 -13.61 -15.07 27.87
C GLN A 25 -13.44 -14.79 29.38
N ASP A 26 -12.44 -13.99 29.75
CA ASP A 26 -12.18 -13.53 31.11
C ASP A 26 -11.73 -12.06 31.09
N PHE A 27 -12.54 -11.16 31.64
CA PHE A 27 -12.22 -9.72 31.63
C PHE A 27 -11.07 -9.34 32.56
N ASP A 28 -10.69 -10.22 33.50
CA ASP A 28 -9.52 -9.99 34.35
C ASP A 28 -8.21 -10.27 33.60
N ASP A 29 -8.24 -11.08 32.54
CA ASP A 29 -7.08 -11.34 31.70
C ASP A 29 -6.71 -10.12 30.87
N CYS A 30 -5.48 -9.66 31.07
CA CYS A 30 -4.91 -8.52 30.37
C CYS A 30 -3.86 -9.00 29.36
N TRP A 31 -3.98 -8.51 28.14
CA TRP A 31 -3.09 -8.84 27.04
C TRP A 31 -2.51 -7.56 26.48
N ALA A 32 -1.22 -7.49 26.22
CA ALA A 32 -0.58 -6.24 25.79
C ALA A 32 0.41 -6.43 24.65
N THR A 33 0.54 -5.39 23.83
CA THR A 33 1.61 -5.20 22.86
C THR A 33 2.19 -3.80 23.00
N TYR A 34 3.34 -3.55 22.37
CA TYR A 34 4.02 -2.28 22.38
C TYR A 34 4.14 -1.70 20.97
N ILE A 35 3.54 -0.53 20.75
CA ILE A 35 3.63 0.21 19.49
C ILE A 35 4.77 1.21 19.56
N ILE A 36 5.54 1.30 18.47
CA ILE A 36 6.58 2.30 18.26
C ILE A 36 6.32 2.98 16.92
N VAL A 37 6.39 4.31 16.91
CA VAL A 37 6.43 5.16 15.72
C VAL A 37 7.80 5.81 15.67
N LEU A 38 8.60 5.46 14.67
CA LEU A 38 9.95 5.97 14.52
C LEU A 38 9.93 7.45 14.11
N PRO A 39 10.66 8.32 14.83
CA PRO A 39 10.74 9.73 14.48
C PRO A 39 11.69 10.01 13.31
N ILE A 40 12.47 9.01 12.87
CA ILE A 40 13.45 9.11 11.80
C ILE A 40 13.14 8.03 10.78
N LEU A 41 12.95 8.43 9.52
CA LEU A 41 12.77 7.51 8.42
C LEU A 41 14.05 6.70 8.21
N VAL A 42 13.94 5.37 8.28
CA VAL A 42 15.06 4.47 8.04
C VAL A 42 14.94 3.88 6.64
N ASP A 43 16.03 3.96 5.88
CA ASP A 43 16.16 3.28 4.61
C ASP A 43 16.74 1.88 4.87
N VAL A 44 15.85 0.91 4.92
CA VAL A 44 16.10 -0.45 5.39
C VAL A 44 17.00 -1.21 4.41
N ALA A 45 16.97 -0.84 3.13
CA ALA A 45 17.84 -1.40 2.10
C ALA A 45 19.33 -1.14 2.39
N LYS A 46 19.66 -0.12 3.20
CA LYS A 46 21.04 0.14 3.65
C LYS A 46 21.54 -0.87 4.70
N TYR A 47 20.64 -1.55 5.39
CA TYR A 47 20.96 -2.39 6.54
C TYR A 47 20.65 -3.88 6.33
N VAL A 48 19.89 -4.21 5.28
CA VAL A 48 19.55 -5.58 4.93
C VAL A 48 20.50 -6.09 3.85
N PRO A 49 21.22 -7.20 4.09
CA PRO A 49 22.05 -7.82 3.07
C PRO A 49 21.24 -8.17 1.81
N PRO A 50 21.78 -7.98 0.59
CA PRO A 50 21.01 -8.16 -0.64
C PRO A 50 20.35 -9.54 -0.81
N PHE A 51 20.97 -10.59 -0.26
CA PHE A 51 20.45 -11.96 -0.32
C PHE A 51 19.26 -12.22 0.63
N LEU A 52 19.02 -11.33 1.61
CA LEU A 52 17.90 -11.40 2.55
C LEU A 52 16.74 -10.49 2.14
N MET A 53 16.96 -9.55 1.20
CA MET A 53 15.88 -8.67 0.72
C MET A 53 14.71 -9.46 0.13
N ASN A 54 14.97 -10.54 -0.60
CA ASN A 54 13.94 -11.42 -1.15
C ASN A 54 13.22 -12.29 -0.10
N GLN A 55 13.72 -12.36 1.14
CA GLN A 55 13.13 -13.13 2.24
C GLN A 55 12.36 -12.24 3.23
N MET A 56 12.53 -10.92 3.15
CA MET A 56 11.83 -9.93 3.97
C MET A 56 10.45 -9.54 3.42
N GLY A 57 9.79 -10.45 2.69
CA GLY A 57 8.53 -10.19 1.98
C GLY A 57 7.52 -9.31 2.73
N GLU A 58 6.77 -8.52 1.96
CA GLU A 58 5.65 -7.66 2.38
C GLU A 58 5.94 -6.52 3.38
N ILE A 59 7.10 -6.46 4.04
CA ILE A 59 7.41 -5.36 4.98
C ILE A 59 7.84 -4.11 4.19
N GLY A 60 6.90 -3.20 3.95
CA GLY A 60 7.18 -1.94 3.27
C GLY A 60 7.96 -0.95 4.16
N PRO A 61 8.56 0.11 3.58
CA PRO A 61 9.23 1.16 4.36
C PRO A 61 8.32 1.84 5.39
N LYS A 62 7.01 1.87 5.13
CA LYS A 62 6.00 2.38 6.07
C LYS A 62 5.75 1.43 7.25
N ASP A 63 5.78 0.12 7.04
CA ASP A 63 5.69 -0.89 8.11
C ASP A 63 6.87 -0.84 9.08
N LEU A 64 7.97 -0.21 8.66
CA LEU A 64 9.17 -0.02 9.48
C LEU A 64 9.20 1.35 10.16
N SER A 65 8.35 2.28 9.73
CA SER A 65 8.19 3.58 10.40
C SER A 65 7.23 3.50 11.58
N SER A 66 6.31 2.53 11.61
CA SER A 66 5.45 2.26 12.76
C SER A 66 5.11 0.78 12.85
N PHE A 67 5.35 0.16 14.00
CA PHE A 67 5.13 -1.28 14.19
C PHE A 67 4.75 -1.59 15.63
N ALA A 68 4.22 -2.81 15.85
CA ALA A 68 3.97 -3.35 17.18
C ALA A 68 4.82 -4.59 17.44
N PHE A 69 5.29 -4.74 18.68
CA PHE A 69 5.93 -5.96 19.12
C PHE A 69 5.53 -6.28 20.58
N PRO A 70 5.06 -7.51 20.86
CA PRO A 70 4.82 -8.62 19.91
C PRO A 70 3.63 -8.36 18.95
N PRO A 71 3.61 -8.94 17.74
CA PRO A 71 2.62 -8.60 16.71
C PRO A 71 1.19 -9.07 17.03
N ALA A 72 1.07 -10.13 17.83
CA ALA A 72 -0.13 -10.41 18.61
C ALA A 72 0.15 -9.97 20.06
N PRO A 73 -0.81 -9.41 20.80
CA PRO A 73 -0.66 -9.14 22.22
C PRO A 73 -0.32 -10.43 22.97
N GLU A 74 0.49 -10.31 24.02
CA GLU A 74 0.85 -11.40 24.93
C GLU A 74 0.20 -11.20 26.29
N PRO A 75 -0.05 -12.26 27.08
CA PRO A 75 -0.64 -12.12 28.40
C PRO A 75 0.34 -11.41 29.34
N VAL A 76 -0.20 -10.51 30.16
CA VAL A 76 0.56 -9.75 31.17
C VAL A 76 -0.11 -9.85 32.54
N ASP A 77 0.63 -9.49 33.59
CA ASP A 77 0.18 -9.57 35.00
C ASP A 77 -0.81 -8.44 35.36
N GLY A 78 -1.89 -8.34 34.58
CA GLY A 78 -2.96 -7.35 34.76
C GLY A 78 -2.60 -5.93 34.31
N TYR A 79 -3.58 -5.04 34.44
CA TYR A 79 -3.43 -3.64 34.04
C TYR A 79 -2.41 -2.87 34.89
N SER A 80 -2.28 -3.20 36.18
CA SER A 80 -1.29 -2.56 37.06
C SER A 80 0.14 -2.72 36.53
N TYR A 81 0.46 -3.89 35.94
CA TYR A 81 1.77 -4.10 35.31
C TYR A 81 1.98 -3.18 34.09
N VAL A 82 0.94 -2.97 33.28
CA VAL A 82 0.96 -2.03 32.14
C VAL A 82 1.19 -0.60 32.63
N GLU A 83 0.50 -0.16 33.68
CA GLU A 83 0.68 1.17 34.27
C GLU A 83 2.08 1.39 34.84
N GLU A 84 2.64 0.40 35.54
CA GLU A 84 4.00 0.46 36.09
C GLU A 84 5.05 0.59 34.97
N LEU A 85 4.93 -0.22 33.91
CA LEU A 85 5.82 -0.18 32.74
C LEU A 85 5.74 1.16 32.01
N ALA A 86 4.51 1.59 31.71
CA ALA A 86 4.29 2.88 31.06
C ALA A 86 4.91 3.98 31.91
N SER A 87 4.67 3.97 33.23
CA SER A 87 5.18 4.99 34.15
C SER A 87 6.71 5.07 34.12
N ALA A 88 7.40 3.94 34.19
CA ALA A 88 8.86 3.88 34.19
C ALA A 88 9.50 4.35 32.88
N ARG A 89 8.83 4.13 31.75
CA ARG A 89 9.33 4.44 30.40
C ARG A 89 8.78 5.74 29.81
N GLU A 90 7.84 6.34 30.53
CA GLU A 90 7.01 7.43 30.05
C GLU A 90 6.23 7.07 28.77
N ASP A 91 5.69 5.85 28.65
CA ASP A 91 4.89 5.45 27.47
C ASP A 91 3.44 5.95 27.53
N ASP A 92 2.79 6.14 26.38
CA ASP A 92 1.33 6.27 26.36
C ASP A 92 0.66 4.91 26.68
N ILE A 93 -0.58 4.93 27.17
CA ILE A 93 -1.41 3.74 27.34
C ILE A 93 -2.67 3.90 26.51
N VAL A 94 -2.94 2.92 25.65
CA VAL A 94 -4.14 2.87 24.83
C VAL A 94 -4.94 1.61 25.16
N PHE A 95 -6.22 1.77 25.46
CA PHE A 95 -7.13 0.65 25.55
C PHE A 95 -7.59 0.21 24.16
N GLY A 96 -7.22 -1.02 23.79
CA GLY A 96 -7.50 -1.68 22.52
C GLY A 96 -8.85 -2.40 22.44
N GLY A 97 -9.61 -2.42 23.53
CA GLY A 97 -10.89 -3.12 23.62
C GLY A 97 -10.75 -4.58 24.04
N THR A 98 -11.68 -5.40 23.57
CA THR A 98 -11.79 -6.82 23.94
C THR A 98 -11.38 -7.72 22.77
N VAL A 99 -10.60 -8.76 23.05
CA VAL A 99 -10.10 -9.75 22.07
C VAL A 99 -10.41 -11.17 22.49
N ASN A 100 -10.46 -12.08 21.53
CA ASN A 100 -10.47 -13.51 21.81
C ASN A 100 -9.03 -14.04 21.67
N PRO A 101 -8.34 -14.40 22.76
CA PRO A 101 -6.94 -14.84 22.69
C PRO A 101 -6.72 -16.08 21.82
N ASP A 102 -7.72 -16.93 21.67
CA ASP A 102 -7.65 -18.13 20.83
C ASP A 102 -7.68 -17.81 19.33
N ASP A 103 -8.13 -16.61 18.95
CA ASP A 103 -8.18 -16.14 17.58
C ASP A 103 -7.06 -15.12 17.32
N VAL A 104 -5.86 -15.67 17.11
CA VAL A 104 -4.64 -14.89 16.87
C VAL A 104 -4.80 -13.98 15.66
N SER A 105 -5.45 -14.45 14.58
CA SER A 105 -5.63 -13.68 13.35
C SER A 105 -6.45 -12.42 13.56
N SER A 106 -7.61 -12.52 14.23
CA SER A 106 -8.42 -11.34 14.51
C SER A 106 -7.75 -10.40 15.52
N THR A 107 -6.97 -10.96 16.46
CA THR A 107 -6.22 -10.18 17.43
C THR A 107 -5.08 -9.39 16.78
N MET A 108 -4.33 -10.00 15.84
CA MET A 108 -3.31 -9.30 15.03
C MET A 108 -3.93 -8.19 14.19
N MET A 109 -5.12 -8.42 13.62
CA MET A 109 -5.84 -7.38 12.86
C MET A 109 -6.16 -6.16 13.72
N ARG A 110 -6.56 -6.37 14.99
CA ARG A 110 -6.80 -5.28 15.95
C ARG A 110 -5.53 -4.52 16.32
N VAL A 111 -4.40 -5.22 16.44
CA VAL A 111 -3.10 -4.56 16.65
C VAL A 111 -2.75 -3.69 15.44
N ASN A 112 -2.96 -4.16 14.22
CA ASN A 112 -2.73 -3.37 13.00
C ASN A 112 -3.61 -2.11 12.94
N GLU A 113 -4.88 -2.22 13.34
CA GLU A 113 -5.77 -1.05 13.48
C GLU A 113 -5.21 -0.03 14.50
N ALA A 114 -4.70 -0.51 15.64
CA ALA A 114 -4.10 0.33 16.66
C ALA A 114 -2.80 1.02 16.20
N ILE A 115 -1.96 0.33 15.42
CA ILE A 115 -0.75 0.91 14.80
C ILE A 115 -1.14 2.09 13.92
N GLY A 116 -2.07 1.89 12.97
CA GLY A 116 -2.49 2.95 12.04
C GLY A 116 -3.08 4.16 12.76
N TRP A 117 -3.96 3.91 13.74
CA TRP A 117 -4.58 4.98 14.52
C TRP A 117 -3.57 5.78 15.34
N TYR A 118 -2.64 5.11 16.03
CA TYR A 118 -1.64 5.78 16.86
C TYR A 118 -0.60 6.53 16.02
N ALA A 119 -0.17 5.95 14.89
CA ALA A 119 0.74 6.59 13.95
C ALA A 119 0.13 7.87 13.33
N GLN A 120 -1.17 7.85 13.04
CA GLN A 120 -1.90 9.03 12.56
C GLN A 120 -1.91 10.14 13.62
N ALA A 121 -2.31 9.82 14.85
CA ALA A 121 -2.32 10.78 15.95
C ALA A 121 -0.92 11.39 16.18
N TYR A 122 0.13 10.58 16.08
CA TYR A 122 1.51 11.04 16.19
C TYR A 122 1.92 11.99 15.08
N SER A 123 1.56 11.68 13.83
CA SER A 123 1.86 12.51 12.67
C SER A 123 1.16 13.86 12.76
N ASP A 124 -0.12 13.86 13.16
CA ASP A 124 -0.93 15.07 13.28
C ASP A 124 -0.39 16.03 14.36
N SER A 125 0.06 15.49 15.51
CA SER A 125 0.64 16.29 16.60
C SER A 125 1.96 17.00 16.24
N ARG A 126 2.65 16.52 15.19
CA ARG A 126 3.95 17.06 14.75
C ARG A 126 3.85 18.05 13.60
N GLN A 127 2.68 18.25 13.00
CA GLN A 127 2.45 19.38 12.10
C GLN A 127 2.41 20.67 12.94
N ILE A 128 3.60 21.24 13.21
CA ILE A 128 3.74 22.55 13.85
C ILE A 128 3.36 23.63 12.83
N PRO A 129 2.42 24.55 13.13
CA PRO A 129 2.17 25.70 12.27
C PRO A 129 3.40 26.62 12.27
N GLY A 130 4.17 26.65 11.17
CA GLY A 130 5.19 27.67 10.92
C GLY A 130 6.64 27.25 10.72
N GLU A 131 6.97 25.95 10.57
CA GLU A 131 8.26 25.55 10.02
C GLU A 131 8.20 25.51 8.48
N PRO A 132 9.30 25.87 7.77
CA PRO A 132 9.29 25.86 6.32
C PRO A 132 9.05 24.43 5.83
N GLU A 133 8.04 24.26 4.99
CA GLU A 133 7.83 23.07 4.16
C GLU A 133 9.19 22.57 3.67
N ALA A 134 9.64 21.43 4.20
CA ALA A 134 10.59 20.62 3.50
C ALA A 134 9.86 20.12 2.26
N ALA A 135 9.92 20.94 1.19
CA ALA A 135 9.39 20.73 -0.14
C ALA A 135 8.23 19.72 -0.17
N GLU A 136 7.02 20.25 -0.09
CA GLU A 136 5.85 19.59 -0.63
C GLU A 136 6.14 19.11 -2.06
N THR A 137 6.52 17.85 -2.21
CA THR A 137 5.93 17.04 -3.27
C THR A 137 4.54 16.64 -2.79
N SER A 138 3.68 17.65 -2.68
CA SER A 138 2.24 17.49 -2.50
C SER A 138 1.66 17.18 -3.88
N GLU A 139 1.57 15.89 -4.17
CA GLU A 139 0.34 15.37 -4.74
C GLU A 139 -0.18 14.33 -3.74
N ALA A 140 -0.90 14.81 -2.73
CA ALA A 140 -1.82 13.94 -2.01
C ALA A 140 -2.97 13.58 -2.97
N LEU A 141 -2.78 12.50 -3.72
CA LEU A 141 -3.87 11.80 -4.40
C LEU A 141 -4.55 10.86 -3.39
N PRO A 142 -5.88 10.92 -3.22
CA PRO A 142 -6.59 10.16 -2.22
C PRO A 142 -6.57 8.67 -2.57
N GLY A 143 -6.00 7.83 -1.71
CA GLY A 143 -6.10 6.35 -1.80
C GLY A 143 -5.06 5.62 -2.66
N TYR A 144 -4.14 6.31 -3.34
CA TYR A 144 -3.22 5.68 -4.33
C TYR A 144 -1.86 5.23 -3.77
N GLY A 145 -1.52 5.59 -2.52
CA GLY A 145 -0.18 5.41 -1.96
C GLY A 145 0.22 3.97 -1.57
N VAL A 146 -0.69 3.00 -1.66
CA VAL A 146 -0.38 1.57 -1.44
C VAL A 146 0.01 0.90 -2.76
N SER A 147 -0.73 1.20 -3.84
CA SER A 147 -0.50 0.63 -5.17
C SER A 147 0.82 1.06 -5.79
N GLU A 148 1.23 2.32 -5.59
CA GLU A 148 2.50 2.84 -6.12
C GLU A 148 3.72 2.10 -5.54
N VAL A 149 3.71 1.85 -4.22
CA VAL A 149 4.77 1.10 -3.54
C VAL A 149 4.73 -0.38 -3.93
N LEU A 150 3.54 -0.95 -4.12
CA LEU A 150 3.39 -2.34 -4.59
C LEU A 150 4.05 -2.51 -5.97
N TYR A 151 3.80 -1.60 -6.92
CA TYR A 151 4.34 -1.69 -8.27
C TYR A 151 5.87 -1.58 -8.30
N ASP A 152 6.49 -0.80 -7.40
CA ASP A 152 7.95 -0.71 -7.28
C ASP A 152 8.60 -2.02 -6.83
N LEU A 153 7.85 -2.89 -6.16
CA LEU A 153 8.33 -4.17 -5.62
C LEU A 153 8.06 -5.35 -6.57
N MET A 154 7.27 -5.15 -7.62
CA MET A 154 6.91 -6.19 -8.59
C MET A 154 8.03 -6.44 -9.59
N SER A 155 8.18 -7.70 -10.01
CA SER A 155 8.99 -7.99 -11.20
C SER A 155 8.34 -7.35 -12.43
N ASP A 156 9.13 -7.04 -13.46
CA ASP A 156 8.57 -6.45 -14.68
C ASP A 156 7.52 -7.37 -15.33
N GLY A 157 7.64 -8.70 -15.18
CA GLY A 157 6.63 -9.66 -15.62
C GLY A 157 5.32 -9.57 -14.83
N ASP A 158 5.42 -9.41 -13.51
CA ASP A 158 4.23 -9.24 -12.66
C ASP A 158 3.56 -7.89 -12.94
N LYS A 159 4.34 -6.81 -13.14
CA LYS A 159 3.81 -5.50 -13.55
C LYS A 159 3.00 -5.61 -14.84
N LEU A 160 3.50 -6.35 -15.84
CA LEU A 160 2.76 -6.59 -17.08
C LEU A 160 1.51 -7.46 -16.87
N GLY A 161 1.57 -8.43 -15.96
CA GLY A 161 0.41 -9.21 -15.54
C GLY A 161 -0.68 -8.35 -14.92
N GLU A 162 -0.31 -7.39 -14.06
CA GLU A 162 -1.25 -6.46 -13.44
C GLU A 162 -1.79 -5.42 -14.42
N LEU A 163 -0.91 -4.87 -15.27
CA LEU A 163 -1.31 -4.02 -16.39
C LEU A 163 -2.36 -4.69 -17.27
N THR A 164 -2.20 -5.99 -17.54
CA THR A 164 -3.17 -6.78 -18.32
C THR A 164 -4.55 -6.82 -17.65
N LYS A 165 -4.60 -6.99 -16.33
CA LYS A 165 -5.88 -6.99 -15.58
C LYS A 165 -6.53 -5.60 -15.59
N LEU A 166 -5.74 -4.55 -15.32
CA LEU A 166 -6.22 -3.17 -15.30
C LEU A 166 -6.74 -2.75 -16.68
N VAL A 167 -6.06 -3.12 -17.76
CA VAL A 167 -6.54 -2.89 -19.14
C VAL A 167 -7.85 -3.62 -19.41
N GLY A 168 -8.00 -4.87 -18.92
CA GLY A 168 -9.27 -5.59 -19.00
C GLY A 168 -10.40 -4.85 -18.29
N ARG A 169 -10.17 -4.44 -17.03
CA ARG A 169 -11.12 -3.66 -16.22
C ARG A 169 -11.48 -2.33 -16.89
N LEU A 170 -10.50 -1.62 -17.46
CA LEU A 170 -10.72 -0.37 -18.18
C LEU A 170 -11.63 -0.58 -19.39
N ARG A 171 -11.43 -1.67 -20.13
CA ARG A 171 -12.25 -1.99 -21.30
C ARG A 171 -13.67 -2.38 -20.93
N ASP A 172 -13.85 -3.16 -19.88
CA ASP A 172 -15.18 -3.48 -19.36
C ASP A 172 -15.91 -2.20 -18.92
N ALA A 173 -15.21 -1.26 -18.28
CA ALA A 173 -15.75 0.06 -17.91
C ALA A 173 -16.17 0.90 -19.12
N VAL A 174 -15.34 0.93 -20.17
CA VAL A 174 -15.63 1.62 -21.43
C VAL A 174 -16.83 1.01 -22.16
N GLU A 175 -16.93 -0.33 -22.20
CA GLU A 175 -18.05 -1.04 -22.85
C GLU A 175 -19.37 -0.88 -22.09
N SER A 176 -19.30 -0.75 -20.76
CA SER A 176 -20.46 -0.49 -19.90
C SER A 176 -20.86 0.99 -19.81
N GLY A 177 -20.02 1.91 -20.28
CA GLY A 177 -20.24 3.35 -20.22
C GLY A 177 -20.09 3.94 -18.82
N ASP A 178 -19.37 3.28 -17.92
CA ASP A 178 -19.08 3.79 -16.57
C ASP A 178 -17.87 4.73 -16.61
N ASP A 179 -18.15 6.02 -16.83
CA ASP A 179 -17.12 7.07 -16.90
C ASP A 179 -16.33 7.20 -15.58
N GLY A 180 -16.95 6.90 -14.44
CA GLY A 180 -16.30 6.94 -13.13
C GLY A 180 -15.25 5.84 -12.99
N LEU A 181 -15.66 4.60 -13.26
CA LEU A 181 -14.77 3.44 -13.25
C LEU A 181 -13.68 3.54 -14.33
N THR A 182 -14.00 4.13 -15.48
CA THR A 182 -13.03 4.40 -16.55
C THR A 182 -11.93 5.36 -16.09
N ALA A 183 -12.30 6.47 -15.44
CA ALA A 183 -11.34 7.46 -14.94
C ALA A 183 -10.49 6.89 -13.78
N GLU A 184 -11.10 6.15 -12.87
CA GLU A 184 -10.40 5.47 -11.76
C GLU A 184 -9.37 4.46 -12.29
N THR A 185 -9.81 3.55 -13.17
CA THR A 185 -8.92 2.50 -13.71
C THR A 185 -7.81 3.10 -14.58
N GLN A 186 -8.09 4.18 -15.31
CA GLN A 186 -7.04 4.90 -16.04
C GLN A 186 -6.00 5.49 -15.08
N SER A 187 -6.42 6.12 -13.99
CA SER A 187 -5.49 6.65 -12.98
C SER A 187 -4.62 5.55 -12.36
N GLU A 188 -5.17 4.35 -12.12
CA GLU A 188 -4.40 3.20 -11.65
C GLU A 188 -3.35 2.75 -12.68
N ILE A 189 -3.72 2.68 -13.97
CA ILE A 189 -2.80 2.33 -15.06
C ILE A 189 -1.69 3.38 -15.19
N ASP A 190 -1.99 4.66 -15.06
CA ASP A 190 -1.00 5.74 -15.17
C ASP A 190 0.05 5.65 -14.05
N VAL A 191 -0.36 5.28 -12.83
CA VAL A 191 0.55 5.05 -11.70
C VAL A 191 1.48 3.85 -11.97
N LEU A 192 0.93 2.73 -12.46
CA LEU A 192 1.74 1.55 -12.84
C LEU A 192 2.67 1.86 -14.01
N GLY A 193 2.19 2.59 -15.01
CA GLY A 193 2.92 2.92 -16.23
C GLY A 193 4.19 3.73 -15.98
N ARG A 194 4.19 4.60 -14.96
CA ARG A 194 5.38 5.36 -14.52
C ARG A 194 6.53 4.47 -14.02
N ARG A 195 6.28 3.19 -13.76
CA ARG A 195 7.29 2.21 -13.28
C ARG A 195 7.73 1.23 -14.36
N LEU A 196 7.24 1.41 -15.59
CA LEU A 196 7.67 0.69 -16.78
C LEU A 196 8.54 1.60 -17.65
N PRO A 197 9.50 1.05 -18.42
CA PRO A 197 10.30 1.87 -19.32
C PRO A 197 9.45 2.52 -20.41
N ASP A 198 9.78 3.77 -20.79
CA ASP A 198 9.04 4.58 -21.78
C ASP A 198 8.79 3.87 -23.11
N ASN A 199 9.68 2.95 -23.50
CA ASN A 199 9.55 2.17 -24.72
C ASN A 199 8.33 1.22 -24.72
N HIS A 200 7.66 1.01 -23.58
CA HIS A 200 6.42 0.24 -23.45
C HIS A 200 5.19 1.03 -23.93
N GLN A 201 5.27 2.36 -24.03
CA GLN A 201 4.22 3.23 -24.60
C GLN A 201 2.83 3.02 -23.96
N ILE A 202 2.77 3.04 -22.63
CA ILE A 202 1.54 2.79 -21.87
C ILE A 202 0.43 3.78 -22.21
N ASP A 203 0.77 5.03 -22.55
CA ASP A 203 -0.20 6.02 -23.02
C ASP A 203 -0.97 5.54 -24.25
N HIS A 204 -0.29 4.94 -25.23
CA HIS A 204 -0.94 4.43 -26.45
C HIS A 204 -1.84 3.23 -26.15
N LEU A 205 -1.40 2.37 -25.23
CA LEU A 205 -2.21 1.25 -24.72
C LEU A 205 -3.51 1.77 -24.08
N VAL A 206 -3.43 2.79 -23.23
CA VAL A 206 -4.60 3.41 -22.59
C VAL A 206 -5.53 4.03 -23.65
N GLN A 207 -4.99 4.76 -24.63
CA GLN A 207 -5.82 5.32 -25.71
C GLN A 207 -6.54 4.22 -26.49
N ALA A 208 -5.84 3.15 -26.85
CA ALA A 208 -6.42 2.01 -27.55
C ALA A 208 -7.52 1.32 -26.72
N ALA A 209 -7.29 1.14 -25.41
CA ALA A 209 -8.25 0.52 -24.51
C ALA A 209 -9.52 1.36 -24.31
N LYS A 210 -9.45 2.68 -24.49
CA LYS A 210 -10.60 3.60 -24.41
C LYS A 210 -11.43 3.68 -25.70
N VAL A 211 -10.94 3.12 -26.80
CA VAL A 211 -11.73 3.01 -28.04
C VAL A 211 -12.70 1.85 -27.91
N ALA A 212 -14.00 2.16 -27.88
CA ALA A 212 -15.04 1.15 -27.82
C ALA A 212 -15.05 0.25 -29.08
N GLY A 213 -15.46 -1.00 -28.90
CA GLY A 213 -15.64 -1.98 -29.98
C GLY A 213 -14.39 -2.80 -30.32
N GLU A 214 -14.53 -3.64 -31.34
CA GLU A 214 -13.56 -4.70 -31.66
C GLU A 214 -12.19 -4.17 -32.11
N THR A 215 -12.15 -2.99 -32.72
CA THR A 215 -10.89 -2.37 -33.17
C THR A 215 -10.03 -1.93 -32.00
N GLY A 216 -10.59 -1.19 -31.04
CA GLY A 216 -9.87 -0.79 -29.82
C GLY A 216 -9.46 -2.02 -28.99
N ALA A 217 -10.30 -3.04 -28.99
CA ALA A 217 -10.01 -4.31 -28.35
C ALA A 217 -8.74 -4.99 -28.87
N LYS A 218 -8.65 -5.12 -30.19
CA LYS A 218 -7.49 -5.71 -30.87
C LYS A 218 -6.25 -4.85 -30.68
N LEU A 219 -6.39 -3.53 -30.79
CA LEU A 219 -5.28 -2.59 -30.63
C LEU A 219 -4.69 -2.64 -29.21
N ALA A 220 -5.54 -2.64 -28.17
CA ALA A 220 -5.08 -2.78 -26.78
C ALA A 220 -4.38 -4.12 -26.54
N ASN A 221 -4.86 -5.21 -27.16
CA ASN A 221 -4.21 -6.52 -27.04
C ASN A 221 -2.82 -6.52 -27.71
N LEU A 222 -2.69 -5.92 -28.90
CA LEU A 222 -1.40 -5.79 -29.59
C LEU A 222 -0.40 -4.97 -28.76
N TYR A 223 -0.83 -3.85 -28.17
CA TYR A 223 0.02 -3.06 -27.28
C TYR A 223 0.45 -3.84 -26.01
N LEU A 224 -0.40 -4.70 -25.46
CA LEU A 224 0.00 -5.61 -24.37
C LEU A 224 1.01 -6.66 -24.84
N GLN A 225 0.79 -7.31 -25.98
CA GLN A 225 1.74 -8.28 -26.55
C GLN A 225 3.10 -7.64 -26.81
N ARG A 226 3.10 -6.41 -27.33
CA ARG A 226 4.29 -5.59 -27.55
C ARG A 226 5.08 -5.42 -26.25
N CYS A 227 4.41 -5.09 -25.14
CA CYS A 227 5.04 -4.99 -23.82
C CYS A 227 5.70 -6.32 -23.38
N PHE A 228 5.02 -7.45 -23.55
CA PHE A 228 5.59 -8.77 -23.22
C PHE A 228 6.81 -9.12 -24.09
N HIS A 229 6.78 -8.80 -25.38
CA HIS A 229 7.93 -9.04 -26.27
C HIS A 229 9.11 -8.13 -25.96
N LEU A 230 8.87 -6.88 -25.53
CA LEU A 230 9.92 -5.99 -25.04
C LEU A 230 10.60 -6.56 -23.79
N LEU A 231 9.81 -7.05 -22.84
CA LEU A 231 10.34 -7.66 -21.62
C LEU A 231 11.14 -8.95 -21.90
N GLY A 232 10.65 -9.79 -22.82
CA GLY A 232 11.31 -11.04 -23.20
C GLY A 232 12.47 -10.87 -24.20
N GLU A 233 12.79 -9.64 -24.60
CA GLU A 233 13.75 -9.32 -25.67
C GLU A 233 13.48 -10.07 -26.99
N GLU A 234 12.21 -10.33 -27.30
CA GLU A 234 11.77 -11.12 -28.45
C GLU A 234 11.62 -10.27 -29.72
N TYR A 235 12.71 -9.64 -30.17
CA TYR A 235 12.70 -8.60 -31.22
C TYR A 235 12.05 -9.00 -32.55
N VAL A 236 12.11 -10.28 -32.93
CA VAL A 236 11.44 -10.77 -34.16
C VAL A 236 9.92 -10.70 -34.03
N LYS A 237 9.38 -11.16 -32.90
CA LYS A 237 7.94 -11.11 -32.63
C LYS A 237 7.48 -9.68 -32.38
N LEU A 238 8.30 -8.87 -31.72
CA LEU A 238 8.07 -7.44 -31.55
C LEU A 238 7.86 -6.74 -32.90
N GLY A 239 8.72 -7.01 -33.89
CA GLY A 239 8.56 -6.45 -35.25
C GLY A 239 7.25 -6.84 -35.92
N GLN A 240 6.81 -8.10 -35.75
CA GLN A 240 5.53 -8.58 -36.26
C GLN A 240 4.35 -7.80 -35.64
N VAL A 241 4.38 -7.62 -34.32
CA VAL A 241 3.33 -6.89 -33.58
C VAL A 241 3.31 -5.41 -33.94
N GLU A 242 4.47 -4.78 -34.16
CA GLU A 242 4.55 -3.39 -34.64
C GLU A 242 3.93 -3.20 -36.03
N GLU A 243 4.14 -4.16 -36.94
CA GLU A 243 3.48 -4.15 -38.26
C GLU A 243 1.95 -4.27 -38.14
N ASP A 244 1.48 -5.16 -37.26
CA ASP A 244 0.04 -5.36 -37.00
C ASP A 244 -0.62 -4.12 -36.38
N ILE A 245 0.07 -3.44 -35.45
CA ILE A 245 -0.38 -2.17 -34.86
C ILE A 245 -0.53 -1.11 -35.96
N GLN A 246 0.50 -0.91 -36.78
CA GLN A 246 0.49 0.09 -37.86
C GLN A 246 -0.62 -0.17 -38.88
N ALA A 247 -0.82 -1.43 -39.26
CA ALA A 247 -1.87 -1.81 -40.21
C ALA A 247 -3.28 -1.50 -39.64
N LEU A 248 -3.48 -1.77 -38.34
CA LEU A 248 -4.77 -1.55 -37.68
C LEU A 248 -5.05 -0.05 -37.47
N GLU A 249 -4.04 0.73 -37.10
CA GLU A 249 -4.16 2.19 -36.96
C GLU A 249 -4.41 2.89 -38.31
N ALA A 250 -3.72 2.46 -39.38
CA ALA A 250 -3.92 3.01 -40.72
C ALA A 250 -5.32 2.71 -41.29
N GLY A 251 -5.92 1.57 -40.90
CA GLY A 251 -7.27 1.17 -41.28
C GLY A 251 -8.40 1.90 -40.54
N GLY A 252 -8.10 2.57 -39.43
CA GLY A 252 -9.09 3.30 -38.60
C GLY A 252 -9.36 4.76 -39.03
N THR A 253 -8.58 5.30 -39.96
CA THR A 253 -8.68 6.69 -40.45
C THR A 253 -9.61 6.90 -41.67
N SER A 254 -10.56 6.00 -41.91
CA SER A 254 -11.51 6.08 -43.05
C SER A 254 -12.94 6.42 -42.64
#